data_AF-A0A350C0N2-F1
#
_entry.id   AF-A0A350C0N2-F1
#
_cell.length_a   1.000
_cell.length_b   1.000
_cell.length_c   1.000
_cell.angle_alpha   90.00
_cell.angle_beta   90.00
_cell.angle_gamma   90.00
#
_symmetry.space_group_name_H-M   'P 1'
#
loop_
_entity.id
_entity.type
_entity.pdbx_description
1 polymer ?
#
loop_
_entity_poly.entity_id
_entity_poly.type
_entity_poly.pdbx_seq_one_letter_code
_entity_poly.pdbx_strand_id
1 'polypeptide(L)' 'MPIKVPNDLPVRSILEKENIFVMDENRAIHQDIRPIKILILNLMPLKEATELQILRELSNTPLQ' A
#
# COMPACT_ATOMS: atom_id res chain seq x y z
N MET A 1 9.25 -1.10 1.98
CA MET A 1 8.84 -2.54 2.02
C MET A 1 7.62 -2.72 1.13
N PRO A 2 7.39 -3.90 0.52
CA PRO A 2 6.24 -4.09 -0.35
C PRO A 2 4.94 -3.98 0.42
N ILE A 3 4.09 -3.02 0.04
CA ILE A 3 2.74 -2.89 0.59
C ILE A 3 1.78 -3.70 -0.27
N LYS A 4 0.90 -4.47 0.39
CA LYS A 4 -0.17 -5.22 -0.26
C LYS A 4 -1.40 -4.31 -0.34
N VAL A 5 -1.82 -3.98 -1.56
CA VAL A 5 -3.05 -3.20 -1.81
C VAL A 5 -3.90 -3.87 -2.89
N PRO A 6 -5.23 -3.65 -2.90
CA PRO A 6 -6.12 -4.19 -3.91
C PRO A 6 -5.73 -3.76 -5.33
N ASN A 7 -5.97 -4.64 -6.30
CA ASN A 7 -5.65 -4.37 -7.70
C ASN A 7 -6.43 -3.18 -8.29
N ASP A 8 -7.65 -2.94 -7.80
CA ASP A 8 -8.55 -1.87 -8.28
C ASP A 8 -8.29 -0.50 -7.62
N LEU A 9 -7.21 -0.35 -6.86
CA LEU A 9 -6.93 0.89 -6.15
C LEU A 9 -6.41 1.99 -7.11
N PRO A 10 -7.08 3.14 -7.28
CA PRO A 10 -6.75 4.14 -8.29
C PRO A 10 -5.34 4.75 -8.10
N VAL A 11 -4.86 4.80 -6.86
CA VAL A 11 -3.55 5.35 -6.49
C VAL A 11 -2.36 4.43 -6.81
N ARG A 12 -2.60 3.18 -7.25
CA ARG A 12 -1.52 2.23 -7.60
C ARG A 12 -0.56 2.78 -8.64
N SER A 13 -1.08 3.39 -9.70
CA SER A 13 -0.28 3.93 -10.80
C SER A 13 0.64 5.08 -10.36
N ILE A 14 0.26 5.81 -9.32
CA ILE A 14 1.06 6.90 -8.74
C ILE A 14 2.15 6.32 -7.84
N LEU A 15 1.82 5.31 -7.03
CA LEU A 15 2.78 4.61 -6.15
C LEU A 15 3.88 3.91 -6.96
N GLU A 16 3.52 3.24 -8.06
CA GLU A 16 4.50 2.60 -8.96
C GLU A 16 5.47 3.62 -9.59
N LYS A 17 4.98 4.82 -9.94
CA LYS A 17 5.83 5.93 -10.43
C LYS A 17 6.78 6.47 -9.38
N GLU A 18 6.41 6.39 -8.10
CA GLU A 18 7.21 6.87 -6.97
C GLU A 18 8.22 5.84 -6.45
N ASN A 19 8.47 4.75 -7.20
CA ASN A 19 9.28 3.61 -6.77
C ASN A 19 8.76 2.93 -5.48
N ILE A 20 7.51 3.17 -5.12
CA ILE A 20 6.86 2.47 -4.02
C ILE A 20 6.42 1.12 -4.58
N PHE A 21 7.13 0.06 -4.19
CA PHE A 21 6.84 -1.30 -4.64
C PHE A 21 5.48 -1.76 -4.10
N VAL A 22 4.45 -1.61 -4.93
CA VAL A 22 3.14 -2.23 -4.72
C VAL A 22 3.26 -3.69 -5.15
N MET A 23 3.09 -4.61 -4.20
CA MET A 23 3.24 -6.02 -4.50
C MET A 23 1.87 -6.66 -4.73
N ASP A 24 1.74 -7.33 -5.87
CA ASP A 24 0.55 -8.08 -6.22
C ASP A 24 0.31 -9.22 -5.21
N GLU A 25 -0.96 -9.53 -4.94
CA GLU A 25 -1.34 -10.48 -3.89
C GLU A 25 -0.67 -11.85 -4.05
N ASN A 26 -0.42 -12.25 -5.29
CA ASN A 26 0.20 -13.52 -5.65
C ASN A 26 1.71 -13.58 -5.33
N ARG A 27 2.41 -12.44 -5.37
CA ARG A 27 3.87 -12.38 -5.21
C ARG A 27 4.31 -12.29 -3.75
N ALA A 28 3.44 -11.74 -2.90
CA ALA A 28 3.68 -11.61 -1.45
C ALA A 28 3.68 -12.97 -0.71
N ILE A 29 3.00 -13.99 -1.25
CA ILE A 29 2.89 -15.32 -0.64
C ILE A 29 4.25 -16.03 -0.57
N HIS A 30 5.20 -15.68 -1.43
CA HIS A 30 6.51 -16.34 -1.50
C HIS A 30 7.56 -15.79 -0.54
N GLN A 31 7.33 -14.66 0.13
CA GLN A 31 8.37 -14.00 0.92
C GLN A 31 8.46 -14.48 2.37
N ASP A 32 7.61 -15.42 2.82
CA ASP A 32 7.57 -15.93 4.21
C ASP A 32 7.53 -14.81 5.29
N ILE A 33 7.03 -13.63 4.92
CA ILE A 33 6.82 -12.50 5.83
C ILE A 33 5.40 -12.60 6.38
N ARG A 34 5.24 -12.54 7.71
CA ARG A 34 3.91 -12.50 8.35
C ARG A 34 3.20 -11.19 7.94
N PRO A 35 2.08 -11.24 7.21
CA PRO A 35 1.40 -10.03 6.78
C PRO A 35 0.69 -9.37 7.97
N ILE A 36 0.91 -8.07 8.15
CA ILE A 36 0.15 -7.25 9.11
C ILE A 36 -1.14 -6.79 8.40
N LYS A 37 -2.29 -7.06 9.00
CA LYS A 37 -3.58 -6.58 8.48
C LYS A 37 -3.89 -5.21 9.10
N ILE A 38 -3.88 -4.17 8.27
CA ILE A 38 -4.17 -2.79 8.69
C ILE A 38 -5.52 -2.39 8.08
N LEU A 39 -6.47 -1.95 8.91
CA LEU A 39 -7.73 -1.36 8.46
C LEU A 39 -7.63 0.16 8.52
N ILE A 40 -7.95 0.83 7.43
CA ILE A 40 -7.99 2.29 7.34
C ILE A 40 -9.43 2.71 7.07
N LEU A 41 -10.01 3.49 7.99
CA LEU A 41 -11.29 4.18 7.76
C LEU A 41 -11.01 5.61 7.32
N ASN A 42 -11.05 5.85 6.01
CA ASN A 42 -10.83 7.17 5.44
C ASN A 42 -12.13 8.00 5.44
N LEU A 43 -12.18 9.06 6.26
CA LEU A 43 -13.29 10.01 6.34
C LEU A 43 -12.99 11.36 5.65
N MET A 44 -11.86 11.46 4.95
CA MET A 44 -11.47 12.71 4.30
C MET A 44 -12.32 12.97 3.04
N PRO A 45 -12.56 14.26 2.70
CA PRO A 45 -13.31 14.63 1.49
C PRO A 45 -12.55 14.24 0.20
N LEU A 46 -11.22 14.25 0.24
CA LEU A 46 -10.35 13.86 -0.86
C LEU A 46 -9.78 12.45 -0.61
N LYS A 47 -10.57 11.42 -0.93
CA LYS A 47 -10.22 10.02 -0.61
C LYS A 47 -8.88 9.57 -1.22
N GLU A 48 -8.71 9.79 -2.52
CA GLU A 48 -7.51 9.35 -3.26
C GLU A 48 -6.23 10.00 -2.73
N ALA A 49 -6.26 11.31 -2.48
CA ALA A 49 -5.10 12.03 -1.97
C ALA A 49 -4.68 11.51 -0.57
N THR A 50 -5.65 11.27 0.30
CA THR A 50 -5.40 10.74 1.65
C THR A 50 -4.92 9.29 1.61
N GLU A 51 -5.50 8.43 0.77
CA GLU A 51 -5.05 7.05 0.60
C GLU A 51 -3.61 6.99 0.09
N LEU A 52 -3.27 7.80 -0.92
CA LEU A 52 -1.90 7.89 -1.43
C LEU A 52 -0.92 8.28 -0.33
N GLN A 53 -1.26 9.31 0.45
CA GLN A 53 -0.40 9.80 1.53
C GLN A 53 -0.18 8.74 2.61
N ILE A 54 -1.26 8.06 3.06
CA ILE A 54 -1.15 7.02 4.09
C ILE A 54 -0.32 5.85 3.58
N LEU A 55 -0.56 5.39 2.35
CA LEU A 55 0.18 4.26 1.76
C LEU A 55 1.67 4.60 1.56
N ARG A 56 1.99 5.85 1.22
CA ARG A 56 3.37 6.35 1.12
C ARG A 56 4.09 6.25 2.47
N GLU A 57 3.48 6.74 3.54
CA GLU A 57 4.06 6.68 4.89
C GLU A 57 4.23 5.23 5.38
N LEU A 58 3.25 4.36 5.11
CA LEU A 58 3.31 2.94 5.46
C LEU A 58 4.40 2.19 4.66
N SER A 59 4.72 2.64 3.45
CA SER A 59 5.75 2.00 2.62
C SER A 59 7.18 2.33 3.03
N ASN A 60 7.36 3.53 3.61
CA ASN A 60 8.66 4.10 4.01
C ASN A 60 9.10 3.70 5.42
N THR A 61 8.24 3.07 6.20
CA THR A 61 8.59 2.55 7.52
C THR A 61 8.85 1.05 7.47
N PRO A 62 9.97 0.55 8.04
CA PRO A 62 10.09 -0.86 8.32
C PRO A 62 9.07 -1.19 9.42
N LEU A 63 7.93 -1.75 9.02
CA LEU A 63 6.94 -2.33 9.93
C LEU A 63 7.30 -3.78 10.33
N GLN A 64 8.55 -4.19 10.07
CA GLN A 64 9.21 -5.38 10.62
C GLN A 64 10.44 -4.97 11.43
#